data_AF-A0A1A8ELV2-F1
#
_entry.id   AF-A0A1A8ELV2-F1
#
_cell.length_a   1.000
_cell.length_b   1.000
_cell.length_c   1.000
_cell.angle_alpha   90.00
_cell.angle_beta   90.00
_cell.angle_gamma   90.00
#
_symmetry.space_group_name_H-M   'P 1'
#
loop_
_entity.id
_entity.type
_entity.pdbx_description
1 polymer ?
#
loop_
_entity_poly.entity_id
_entity_poly.type
_entity_poly.pdbx_seq_one_letter_code
_entity_poly.pdbx_strand_id
1 'polypeptide(L)'
;MTLLQNTPKDKTFFLSPTVSQLYLYLLAIGSSQSDTIQHMNESKHIAVYHKGRFFKVWMFYDGRLLLPREIEQQMERILADKSEPSPGEEKLAALTAGERTPWAKARDAHFSRGKNKLCLDAIEKAAFFVTLDDTEQRYDADNKVKSLDSYAKSLLHGKCYDRWFDKSFNMIIYKNGTMGLNAEHSWADAPIVGHLWEHVLSMDPKLGYTEEGHCHGKQHPNLPGPQRLQWDISAECQEVIESSLTVARALADDVDCHIIPFNEFGKGLIKNCRTSPDAFIQIALQLAHYRDKGKFCLTYEASMTRLFREGRTETVRSCTVETCDFVRAMVRDETREERLRLLKVAAEKHQNMYRLAMTGEGIDRHLFCLYVVSKYLGEDSAFLKEVLSEPWRLSTSQTPLQQVELFDLVRHPELVSSGGGFGPVADDGYGVSYIILGDSLINFHISSKFSSPETDSHRFGSHIRQAMVDLLNLFQLNDKEKK
;
A
#
# COMPACT_ATOMS: atom_id res chain seq x y z
N MET A 1 -39.49 23.65 8.50
CA MET A 1 -40.09 23.73 7.14
C MET A 1 -39.97 22.35 6.54
N THR A 2 -41.06 21.61 6.70
CA THR A 2 -41.22 20.19 6.41
C THR A 2 -41.46 20.02 4.92
N LEU A 3 -40.69 19.17 4.23
CA LEU A 3 -41.08 18.38 3.04
C LEU A 3 -39.82 17.79 2.40
N LEU A 4 -39.65 16.47 2.57
CA LEU A 4 -39.19 15.49 1.57
C LEU A 4 -38.96 14.16 2.29
N GLN A 5 -40.08 13.56 2.74
CA GLN A 5 -40.18 12.12 2.90
C GLN A 5 -40.64 11.54 1.55
N ASN A 6 -40.09 10.39 1.19
CA ASN A 6 -40.29 9.57 -0.02
C ASN A 6 -39.32 9.84 -1.18
N THR A 7 -38.21 9.10 -1.15
CA THR A 7 -37.48 8.69 -2.36
C THR A 7 -37.20 7.17 -2.26
N PRO A 8 -37.32 6.40 -3.35
CA PRO A 8 -37.16 4.95 -3.32
C PRO A 8 -35.73 4.52 -2.95
N LYS A 9 -35.61 3.31 -2.40
CA LYS A 9 -34.36 2.63 -2.04
C LYS A 9 -33.53 2.21 -3.27
N ASP A 10 -33.15 3.15 -4.12
CA ASP A 10 -32.11 2.91 -5.12
C ASP A 10 -30.78 3.42 -4.56
N LYS A 11 -29.99 2.48 -4.02
CA LYS A 11 -28.58 2.69 -3.72
C LYS A 11 -27.80 2.74 -5.04
N THR A 12 -27.98 3.82 -5.79
CA THR A 12 -27.06 4.16 -6.88
C THR A 12 -25.82 4.76 -6.22
N PHE A 13 -24.77 3.96 -6.12
CA PHE A 13 -23.44 4.46 -5.81
C PHE A 13 -23.07 5.49 -6.89
N PHE A 14 -22.96 6.76 -6.50
CA PHE A 14 -22.36 7.79 -7.33
C PHE A 14 -20.86 7.52 -7.45
N LEU A 15 -20.48 6.54 -8.27
CA LEU A 15 -19.14 6.45 -8.83
C LEU A 15 -19.08 7.47 -9.95
N SER A 16 -18.48 8.63 -9.70
CA SER A 16 -18.18 9.58 -10.76
C SER A 16 -17.24 8.88 -11.77
N PRO A 17 -17.51 8.96 -13.08
CA PRO A 17 -16.74 8.27 -14.11
C PRO A 17 -15.46 9.05 -14.42
N THR A 18 -14.45 9.00 -13.55
CA THR A 18 -13.11 9.56 -13.83
C THR A 18 -12.03 8.75 -13.13
N VAL A 19 -11.85 7.49 -13.54
CA VAL A 19 -10.61 6.73 -13.30
C VAL A 19 -10.29 5.90 -14.56
N SER A 20 -10.33 6.54 -15.73
CA SER A 20 -10.06 5.87 -17.02
C SER A 20 -8.62 6.02 -17.50
N GLN A 21 -7.72 6.61 -16.70
CA GLN A 21 -6.34 6.88 -17.11
C GLN A 21 -5.38 6.54 -15.96
N LEU A 22 -5.06 5.25 -15.86
CA LEU A 22 -4.24 4.65 -14.78
C LEU A 22 -2.88 4.18 -15.29
N TYR A 23 -2.21 5.01 -16.09
CA TYR A 23 -0.84 4.73 -16.52
C TYR A 23 0.04 5.92 -16.16
N LEU A 24 0.60 5.83 -14.96
CA LEU A 24 1.30 6.93 -14.28
C LEU A 24 2.75 6.50 -14.01
N TYR A 25 3.67 7.43 -14.08
CA TYR A 25 5.07 7.22 -13.73
C TYR A 25 5.67 8.54 -13.26
N LEU A 26 6.47 8.50 -12.20
CA LEU A 26 7.20 9.68 -11.72
C LEU A 26 8.46 9.88 -12.56
N LEU A 27 8.51 10.96 -13.33
CA LEU A 27 9.78 11.48 -13.83
C LEU A 27 10.36 12.44 -12.81
N ALA A 28 11.57 12.17 -12.38
CA ALA A 28 12.47 13.25 -12.05
C ALA A 28 12.82 13.98 -13.37
N ILE A 29 12.17 15.11 -13.66
CA ILE A 29 12.50 15.96 -14.82
C ILE A 29 13.42 17.08 -14.33
N GLY A 30 14.66 17.12 -14.85
CA GLY A 30 15.36 18.33 -15.34
C GLY A 30 15.40 19.63 -14.51
N SER A 31 14.90 19.63 -13.29
CA SER A 31 15.03 20.68 -12.30
C SER A 31 15.19 19.97 -10.97
N SER A 32 16.27 20.25 -10.27
CA SER A 32 16.70 19.57 -9.05
C SER A 32 15.79 19.82 -7.83
N GLN A 33 14.49 20.04 -8.03
CA GLN A 33 13.57 20.55 -7.01
C GLN A 33 12.26 19.76 -6.87
N SER A 34 11.76 19.06 -7.90
CA SER A 34 10.50 18.30 -7.80
C SER A 34 10.34 17.20 -8.84
N ASP A 35 9.67 16.11 -8.48
CA ASP A 35 9.26 15.05 -9.40
C ASP A 35 7.94 15.40 -10.12
N THR A 36 7.67 14.77 -11.26
CA THR A 36 6.48 14.98 -12.10
C THR A 36 5.81 13.65 -12.43
N ILE A 37 4.50 13.57 -12.27
CA ILE A 37 3.71 12.42 -12.73
C ILE A 37 3.39 12.58 -14.23
N GLN A 38 3.72 11.58 -15.05
CA GLN A 38 3.32 11.54 -16.46
C GLN A 38 2.15 10.59 -16.71
N HIS A 39 1.18 11.05 -17.50
CA HIS A 39 0.01 10.29 -17.91
C HIS A 39 0.20 9.75 -19.34
N MET A 40 0.01 8.45 -19.53
CA MET A 40 0.05 7.81 -20.85
C MET A 40 -1.36 7.36 -21.27
N ASN A 41 -1.86 7.86 -22.40
CA ASN A 41 -3.24 7.57 -22.84
C ASN A 41 -3.40 6.25 -23.61
N GLU A 42 -2.32 5.69 -24.15
CA GLU A 42 -2.38 4.52 -25.04
C GLU A 42 -1.17 3.58 -24.85
N SER A 43 -0.94 3.11 -23.61
CA SER A 43 0.07 2.07 -23.43
C SER A 43 -0.41 0.74 -24.03
N LYS A 44 0.44 0.13 -24.87
CA LYS A 44 0.14 -1.13 -25.59
C LYS A 44 1.09 -2.27 -25.20
N HIS A 45 1.94 -2.04 -24.20
CA HIS A 45 2.94 -3.01 -23.77
C HIS A 45 3.16 -2.92 -22.25
N ILE A 46 3.72 -3.99 -21.70
CA ILE A 46 4.26 -4.02 -20.33
C ILE A 46 5.80 -4.10 -20.39
N ALA A 47 6.44 -3.74 -19.28
CA ALA A 47 7.86 -3.98 -19.07
C ALA A 47 8.03 -5.16 -18.11
N VAL A 48 8.89 -6.11 -18.44
CA VAL A 48 9.13 -7.30 -17.63
C VAL A 48 10.61 -7.36 -17.24
N TYR A 49 10.88 -7.64 -15.97
CA TYR A 49 12.21 -7.91 -15.43
C TYR A 49 12.33 -9.38 -15.02
N HIS A 50 13.42 -10.03 -15.44
CA HIS A 50 13.77 -11.38 -14.98
C HIS A 50 15.29 -11.60 -14.99
N LYS A 51 15.86 -11.96 -13.83
CA LYS A 51 17.30 -12.24 -13.65
C LYS A 51 18.21 -11.18 -14.30
N GLY A 52 18.02 -9.94 -13.88
CA GLY A 52 18.87 -8.82 -14.31
C GLY A 52 18.59 -8.27 -15.71
N ARG A 53 17.51 -8.69 -16.36
CA ARG A 53 17.23 -8.39 -17.77
C ARG A 53 15.85 -7.79 -17.93
N PHE A 54 15.75 -6.81 -18.80
CA PHE A 54 14.51 -6.10 -19.10
C PHE A 54 13.97 -6.48 -20.48
N PHE A 55 12.65 -6.60 -20.58
CA PHE A 55 11.93 -6.97 -21.78
C PHE A 55 10.73 -6.06 -21.97
N LYS A 56 10.47 -5.68 -23.22
CA LYS A 56 9.21 -5.07 -23.64
C LYS A 56 8.31 -6.15 -24.20
N VAL A 57 7.12 -6.31 -23.63
CA VAL A 57 6.12 -7.30 -24.08
C VAL A 57 4.89 -6.56 -24.59
N TRP A 58 4.64 -6.66 -25.89
CA TRP A 58 3.42 -6.11 -26.49
C TRP A 58 2.20 -6.90 -26.02
N MET A 59 1.17 -6.19 -25.58
CA MET A 59 -0.08 -6.79 -25.10
C MET A 59 -1.16 -6.83 -26.18
N PHE A 60 -0.90 -6.28 -27.36
CA PHE A 60 -1.82 -6.29 -28.48
C PHE A 60 -1.18 -6.92 -29.70
N TYR A 61 -1.94 -7.78 -30.38
CA TYR A 61 -1.57 -8.40 -31.65
C TYR A 61 -2.83 -8.60 -32.49
N ASP A 62 -2.73 -8.36 -33.79
CA ASP A 62 -3.86 -8.47 -34.73
C ASP A 62 -5.10 -7.64 -34.31
N GLY A 63 -4.87 -6.42 -33.84
CA GLY A 63 -5.93 -5.48 -33.45
C GLY A 63 -6.65 -5.79 -32.13
N ARG A 64 -6.25 -6.84 -31.38
CA ARG A 64 -6.86 -7.22 -30.11
C ARG A 64 -5.85 -7.37 -28.98
N LEU A 65 -6.34 -7.36 -27.75
CA LEU A 65 -5.59 -7.76 -26.57
C LEU A 65 -5.18 -9.25 -26.71
N LEU A 66 -3.99 -9.60 -26.23
CA LEU A 66 -3.53 -10.99 -26.16
C LEU A 66 -4.44 -11.81 -25.25
N LEU A 67 -4.66 -13.07 -25.64
CA LEU A 67 -5.35 -14.06 -24.81
C LEU A 67 -4.42 -14.53 -23.66
N PRO A 68 -4.97 -15.04 -22.55
CA PRO A 68 -4.16 -15.53 -21.43
C PRO A 68 -3.06 -16.53 -21.84
N ARG A 69 -3.37 -17.51 -22.70
CA ARG A 69 -2.37 -18.48 -23.20
C ARG A 69 -1.30 -17.85 -24.10
N GLU A 70 -1.60 -16.74 -24.76
CA GLU A 70 -0.62 -15.98 -25.55
C GLU A 70 0.30 -15.14 -24.65
N ILE A 71 -0.23 -14.59 -23.55
CA ILE A 71 0.57 -13.89 -22.53
C ILE A 71 1.50 -14.88 -21.83
N GLU A 72 0.98 -16.06 -21.44
CA GLU A 72 1.78 -17.14 -20.88
C GLU A 72 2.93 -17.54 -21.81
N GLN A 73 2.67 -17.68 -23.12
CA GLN A 73 3.70 -17.94 -24.13
C GLN A 73 4.81 -16.88 -24.15
N GLN A 74 4.49 -15.60 -23.91
CA GLN A 74 5.51 -14.54 -23.81
C GLN A 74 6.37 -14.70 -22.55
N MET A 75 5.76 -15.06 -21.41
CA MET A 75 6.49 -15.29 -20.16
C MET A 75 7.37 -16.53 -20.24
N GLU A 76 6.88 -17.64 -20.81
CA GLU A 76 7.66 -18.85 -21.10
C GLU A 76 8.92 -18.53 -21.92
N ARG A 77 8.80 -17.66 -22.93
CA ARG A 77 9.94 -17.22 -23.76
C ARG A 77 10.96 -16.40 -22.95
N ILE A 78 10.52 -15.53 -22.03
CA ILE A 78 11.43 -14.78 -21.13
C ILE A 78 12.15 -15.73 -20.17
N LEU A 79 11.43 -16.68 -19.58
CA LEU A 79 12.00 -17.65 -18.65
C LEU A 79 13.00 -18.61 -19.35
N ALA A 80 12.77 -18.92 -20.62
CA ALA A 80 13.66 -19.74 -21.43
C ALA A 80 14.87 -18.98 -22.01
N ASP A 81 14.86 -17.63 -21.98
CA ASP A 81 15.95 -16.80 -22.49
C ASP A 81 17.21 -17.00 -21.63
N LYS A 82 18.33 -17.36 -22.27
CA LYS A 82 19.64 -17.62 -21.65
C LYS A 82 20.68 -16.52 -21.93
N SER A 83 20.27 -15.39 -22.51
CA SER A 83 21.15 -14.23 -22.69
C SER A 83 21.60 -13.68 -21.34
N GLU A 84 22.83 -13.22 -21.27
CA GLU A 84 23.35 -12.57 -20.07
C GLU A 84 22.94 -11.08 -20.04
N PRO A 85 22.79 -10.48 -18.84
CA PRO A 85 22.62 -9.04 -18.70
C PRO A 85 23.87 -8.29 -19.20
N SER A 86 23.66 -7.07 -19.71
CA SER A 86 24.76 -6.16 -20.02
C SER A 86 25.46 -5.73 -18.71
N PRO A 87 26.76 -5.32 -18.73
CA PRO A 87 27.42 -4.81 -17.53
C PRO A 87 26.60 -3.72 -16.85
N GLY A 88 26.37 -3.84 -15.54
CA GLY A 88 25.53 -2.92 -14.73
C GLY A 88 24.01 -3.09 -14.88
N GLU A 89 23.53 -3.82 -15.89
CA GLU A 89 22.10 -3.93 -16.17
C GLU A 89 21.35 -4.64 -15.05
N GLU A 90 21.96 -5.68 -14.46
CA GLU A 90 21.31 -6.49 -13.43
C GLU A 90 20.77 -5.64 -12.28
N LYS A 91 21.53 -4.61 -11.91
CA LYS A 91 21.23 -3.75 -10.77
C LYS A 91 20.65 -2.40 -11.19
N LEU A 92 20.40 -2.18 -12.48
CA LEU A 92 20.05 -0.88 -13.03
C LEU A 92 18.88 -0.20 -12.31
N ALA A 93 17.85 -0.97 -11.93
CA ALA A 93 16.67 -0.39 -11.29
C ALA A 93 16.93 0.11 -9.85
N ALA A 94 18.10 -0.18 -9.26
CA ALA A 94 18.52 0.38 -7.98
C ALA A 94 18.58 1.92 -8.00
N LEU A 95 18.80 2.51 -9.18
CA LEU A 95 18.72 3.95 -9.36
C LEU A 95 17.36 4.52 -8.93
N THR A 96 16.28 3.76 -9.07
CA THR A 96 14.92 4.18 -8.67
C THR A 96 14.61 3.97 -7.19
N ALA A 97 15.46 3.22 -6.48
CA ALA A 97 15.27 2.83 -5.07
C ALA A 97 15.99 3.76 -4.07
N GLY A 98 16.93 4.57 -4.56
CA GLY A 98 17.70 5.52 -3.74
C GLY A 98 17.04 6.89 -3.62
N GLU A 99 17.85 7.89 -3.28
CA GLU A 99 17.40 9.29 -3.18
C GLU A 99 16.99 9.87 -4.55
N ARG A 100 15.98 10.73 -4.55
CA ARG A 100 15.37 11.31 -5.76
C ARG A 100 16.36 12.17 -6.56
N THR A 101 17.17 12.98 -5.87
CA THR A 101 18.11 13.91 -6.53
C THR A 101 19.27 13.20 -7.25
N PRO A 102 19.98 12.22 -6.64
CA PRO A 102 20.93 11.39 -7.37
C PRO A 102 20.34 10.68 -8.57
N TRP A 103 19.13 10.12 -8.43
CA TRP A 103 18.44 9.47 -9.55
C TRP A 103 18.18 10.46 -10.70
N ALA A 104 17.63 11.65 -10.41
CA ALA A 104 17.40 12.69 -11.40
C ALA A 104 18.66 13.01 -12.22
N LYS A 105 19.79 13.20 -11.54
CA LYS A 105 21.09 13.49 -12.16
C LYS A 105 21.57 12.33 -13.04
N ALA A 106 21.48 11.09 -12.53
CA ALA A 106 21.87 9.91 -13.28
C ALA A 106 21.01 9.72 -14.54
N ARG A 107 19.70 9.95 -14.43
CA ARG A 107 18.75 9.92 -15.55
C ARG A 107 19.13 10.90 -16.65
N ASP A 108 19.42 12.15 -16.30
CA ASP A 108 19.83 13.18 -17.26
C ASP A 108 21.19 12.89 -17.90
N ALA A 109 22.16 12.41 -17.12
CA ALA A 109 23.52 12.15 -17.59
C ALA A 109 23.61 10.91 -18.51
N HIS A 110 22.93 9.81 -18.15
CA HIS A 110 23.14 8.50 -18.78
C HIS A 110 21.95 7.97 -19.58
N PHE A 111 20.75 8.53 -19.40
CA PHE A 111 19.51 7.99 -19.99
C PHE A 111 18.72 9.01 -20.85
N SER A 112 19.26 10.22 -21.05
CA SER A 112 18.57 11.28 -21.81
C SER A 112 18.71 11.13 -23.35
N ARG A 113 19.63 10.29 -23.84
CA ARG A 113 19.94 10.14 -25.27
C ARG A 113 20.21 8.69 -25.69
N GLY A 114 20.23 8.46 -27.00
CA GLY A 114 20.69 7.20 -27.59
C GLY A 114 19.89 5.95 -27.18
N LYS A 115 20.60 4.83 -27.09
CA LYS A 115 20.03 3.50 -26.81
C LYS A 115 19.35 3.44 -25.44
N ASN A 116 19.97 4.03 -24.41
CA ASN A 116 19.45 4.07 -23.05
C ASN A 116 18.13 4.83 -22.96
N LYS A 117 18.01 5.97 -23.66
CA LYS A 117 16.74 6.71 -23.72
C LYS A 117 15.61 5.86 -24.31
N LEU A 118 15.89 5.13 -25.39
CA LEU A 118 14.88 4.26 -26.02
C LEU A 118 14.44 3.12 -25.09
N CYS A 119 15.36 2.55 -24.32
CA CYS A 119 15.05 1.50 -23.35
C CYS A 119 14.31 2.05 -22.13
N LEU A 120 14.71 3.22 -21.63
CA LEU A 120 14.01 3.91 -20.55
C LEU A 120 12.59 4.30 -20.97
N ASP A 121 12.42 4.89 -22.15
CA ASP A 121 11.11 5.19 -22.73
C ASP A 121 10.22 3.93 -22.81
N ALA A 122 10.79 2.75 -23.09
CA ALA A 122 10.04 1.49 -23.12
C ALA A 122 9.53 1.10 -21.73
N ILE A 123 10.28 1.36 -20.66
CA ILE A 123 9.84 1.12 -19.28
C ILE A 123 8.81 2.17 -18.84
N GLU A 124 9.11 3.45 -19.04
CA GLU A 124 8.26 4.57 -18.60
C GLU A 124 6.88 4.52 -19.26
N LYS A 125 6.83 4.23 -20.57
CA LYS A 125 5.58 4.15 -21.35
C LYS A 125 4.84 2.81 -21.22
N ALA A 126 5.40 1.83 -20.49
CA ALA A 126 4.70 0.58 -20.23
C ALA A 126 3.43 0.81 -19.41
N ALA A 127 2.45 -0.09 -19.50
CA ALA A 127 1.23 -0.01 -18.70
C ALA A 127 1.58 -0.17 -17.21
N PHE A 128 2.32 -1.22 -16.89
CA PHE A 128 2.88 -1.50 -15.58
C PHE A 128 4.17 -2.31 -15.74
N PHE A 129 4.89 -2.46 -14.63
CA PHE A 129 6.12 -3.23 -14.56
C PHE A 129 5.84 -4.60 -13.95
N VAL A 130 6.40 -5.66 -14.52
CA VAL A 130 6.28 -7.03 -14.01
C VAL A 130 7.65 -7.53 -13.59
N THR A 131 7.74 -8.08 -12.38
CA THR A 131 8.92 -8.82 -11.94
C THR A 131 8.61 -10.30 -11.92
N LEU A 132 9.34 -11.07 -12.72
CA LEU A 132 9.42 -12.52 -12.57
C LEU A 132 10.57 -12.81 -11.62
N ASP A 133 10.25 -12.87 -10.32
CA ASP A 133 11.20 -13.08 -9.25
C ASP A 133 11.67 -14.55 -9.24
N ASP A 134 12.97 -14.77 -9.09
CA ASP A 134 13.56 -16.11 -9.05
C ASP A 134 13.65 -16.70 -7.64
N THR A 135 13.15 -15.96 -6.64
CA THR A 135 12.95 -16.43 -5.27
C THR A 135 11.51 -16.94 -5.07
N GLU A 136 11.29 -17.59 -3.92
CA GLU A 136 9.99 -18.07 -3.50
C GLU A 136 9.58 -17.36 -2.22
N GLN A 137 8.35 -16.84 -2.20
CA GLN A 137 7.69 -16.33 -1.00
C GLN A 137 6.34 -17.01 -0.90
N ARG A 138 5.88 -17.31 0.31
CA ARG A 138 4.51 -17.79 0.59
C ARG A 138 4.26 -17.75 2.08
N TYR A 139 3.00 -17.79 2.47
CA TYR A 139 2.64 -18.14 3.84
C TYR A 139 3.05 -19.58 4.13
N ASP A 140 3.78 -19.78 5.24
CA ASP A 140 4.18 -21.09 5.73
C ASP A 140 3.53 -21.34 7.10
N ALA A 141 2.72 -22.39 7.20
CA ALA A 141 2.00 -22.72 8.42
C ALA A 141 2.92 -23.12 9.58
N ASP A 142 4.12 -23.66 9.30
CA ASP A 142 5.12 -24.05 10.30
C ASP A 142 5.97 -22.85 10.75
N ASN A 143 5.93 -21.75 9.99
CA ASN A 143 6.71 -20.54 10.26
C ASN A 143 5.90 -19.26 9.96
N LYS A 144 4.70 -19.17 10.54
CA LYS A 144 3.67 -18.18 10.21
C LYS A 144 4.18 -16.73 10.26
N VAL A 145 4.88 -16.39 11.34
CA VAL A 145 5.36 -15.02 11.58
C VAL A 145 6.43 -14.64 10.56
N LYS A 146 7.55 -15.36 10.56
CA LYS A 146 8.69 -15.03 9.69
C LYS A 146 8.34 -15.12 8.20
N SER A 147 7.47 -16.06 7.81
CA SER A 147 7.06 -16.18 6.40
C SER A 147 6.24 -14.97 5.92
N LEU A 148 5.30 -14.47 6.74
CA LEU A 148 4.55 -13.26 6.39
C LEU A 148 5.42 -12.00 6.43
N ASP A 149 6.29 -11.87 7.43
CA ASP A 149 7.17 -10.70 7.58
C ASP A 149 8.17 -10.64 6.42
N SER A 150 8.78 -11.77 6.06
CA SER A 150 9.62 -11.91 4.87
C SER A 150 8.87 -11.55 3.60
N TYR A 151 7.63 -12.04 3.46
CA TYR A 151 6.82 -11.79 2.28
C TYR A 151 6.47 -10.30 2.13
N ALA A 152 6.06 -9.65 3.22
CA ALA A 152 5.76 -8.22 3.23
C ALA A 152 6.99 -7.37 2.89
N LYS A 153 8.16 -7.67 3.47
CA LYS A 153 9.43 -6.99 3.14
C LYS A 153 9.80 -7.16 1.67
N SER A 154 9.68 -8.40 1.16
CA SER A 154 9.96 -8.70 -0.25
C SER A 154 9.03 -7.96 -1.22
N LEU A 155 7.76 -7.75 -0.86
CA LEU A 155 6.84 -6.90 -1.64
C LEU A 155 7.16 -5.41 -1.50
N LEU A 156 7.58 -4.95 -0.32
CA LEU A 156 7.85 -3.54 -0.05
C LEU A 156 9.08 -3.03 -0.83
N HIS A 157 10.21 -3.75 -0.76
CA HIS A 157 11.48 -3.27 -1.33
C HIS A 157 12.21 -4.31 -2.21
N GLY A 158 11.76 -5.57 -2.24
CA GLY A 158 12.42 -6.63 -3.01
C GLY A 158 13.91 -6.73 -2.71
N LYS A 159 14.73 -6.88 -3.75
CA LYS A 159 16.20 -6.88 -3.68
C LYS A 159 16.80 -5.48 -3.80
N CYS A 160 15.98 -4.43 -3.82
CA CYS A 160 16.33 -3.03 -4.08
C CYS A 160 16.81 -2.74 -5.52
N TYR A 161 16.73 -3.69 -6.45
CA TYR A 161 17.16 -3.49 -7.85
C TYR A 161 16.32 -4.26 -8.87
N ASP A 162 15.33 -5.00 -8.41
CA ASP A 162 14.45 -5.86 -9.19
C ASP A 162 13.03 -5.29 -9.31
N ARG A 163 12.84 -4.02 -8.95
CA ARG A 163 11.59 -3.26 -9.10
C ARG A 163 11.91 -1.93 -9.76
N TRP A 164 10.96 -1.38 -10.51
CA TRP A 164 11.07 -0.02 -11.03
C TRP A 164 10.15 0.89 -10.21
N PHE A 165 10.69 1.48 -9.13
CA PHE A 165 9.89 2.10 -8.07
C PHE A 165 9.16 3.38 -8.49
N ASP A 166 9.61 4.02 -9.57
CA ASP A 166 8.89 5.16 -10.14
C ASP A 166 7.64 4.76 -10.94
N LYS A 167 7.47 3.46 -11.26
CA LYS A 167 6.28 2.98 -11.97
C LYS A 167 5.07 2.97 -11.05
N SER A 168 3.89 3.38 -11.57
CA SER A 168 2.62 3.36 -10.84
C SER A 168 2.49 2.15 -9.90
N PHE A 169 2.71 0.96 -10.48
CA PHE A 169 2.83 -0.26 -9.71
C PHE A 169 3.73 -1.27 -10.41
N ASN A 170 4.31 -2.12 -9.59
CA ASN A 170 5.07 -3.30 -9.95
C ASN A 170 4.24 -4.54 -9.57
N MET A 171 3.92 -5.39 -10.54
CA MET A 171 3.35 -6.72 -10.31
C MET A 171 4.48 -7.72 -10.11
N ILE A 172 4.50 -8.39 -8.96
CA ILE A 172 5.59 -9.25 -8.54
C ILE A 172 5.08 -10.68 -8.53
N ILE A 173 5.73 -11.54 -9.29
CA ILE A 173 5.37 -12.96 -9.44
C ILE A 173 6.59 -13.78 -9.03
N TYR A 174 6.48 -14.48 -7.92
CA TYR A 174 7.53 -15.35 -7.39
C TYR A 174 7.56 -16.67 -8.16
N LYS A 175 8.69 -17.37 -8.10
CA LYS A 175 8.92 -18.63 -8.83
C LYS A 175 7.87 -19.71 -8.54
N ASN A 176 7.28 -19.70 -7.34
CA ASN A 176 6.24 -20.62 -6.90
C ASN A 176 4.80 -20.16 -7.25
N GLY A 177 4.64 -19.10 -8.04
CA GLY A 177 3.34 -18.55 -8.43
C GLY A 177 2.70 -17.61 -7.41
N THR A 178 3.28 -17.44 -6.22
CA THR A 178 2.83 -16.42 -5.27
C THR A 178 3.01 -15.03 -5.89
N MET A 179 2.11 -14.09 -5.59
CA MET A 179 2.13 -12.78 -6.22
C MET A 179 1.62 -11.65 -5.33
N GLY A 180 2.13 -10.45 -5.58
CA GLY A 180 1.68 -9.23 -4.92
C GLY A 180 2.05 -7.99 -5.71
N LEU A 181 1.77 -6.82 -5.12
CA LEU A 181 2.00 -5.52 -5.74
C LEU A 181 2.89 -4.63 -4.87
N ASN A 182 3.72 -3.82 -5.53
CA ASN A 182 4.30 -2.61 -4.97
C ASN A 182 3.73 -1.43 -5.76
N ALA A 183 3.36 -0.33 -5.09
CA ALA A 183 2.76 0.82 -5.73
C ALA A 183 3.45 2.12 -5.31
N GLU A 184 3.71 2.97 -6.30
CA GLU A 184 4.12 4.35 -6.10
C GLU A 184 2.88 5.15 -5.66
N HIS A 185 2.99 5.95 -4.59
CA HIS A 185 1.81 6.50 -3.90
C HIS A 185 1.38 7.90 -4.40
N SER A 186 2.21 8.59 -5.18
CA SER A 186 1.93 9.95 -5.66
C SER A 186 0.68 9.99 -6.55
N TRP A 187 0.41 8.92 -7.31
CA TRP A 187 -0.67 8.88 -8.29
C TRP A 187 -2.02 8.40 -7.76
N ALA A 188 -2.03 7.52 -6.75
CA ALA A 188 -3.26 7.05 -6.11
C ALA A 188 -3.05 6.59 -4.67
N ASP A 189 -4.19 6.46 -3.99
CA ASP A 189 -4.26 5.91 -2.63
C ASP A 189 -4.53 4.40 -2.67
N ALA A 190 -4.17 3.70 -1.59
CA ALA A 190 -4.32 2.25 -1.43
C ALA A 190 -5.69 1.67 -1.89
N PRO A 191 -6.84 2.32 -1.67
CA PRO A 191 -8.15 1.80 -2.11
C PRO A 191 -8.30 1.65 -3.63
N ILE A 192 -7.55 2.42 -4.44
CA ILE A 192 -7.56 2.28 -5.90
C ILE A 192 -6.78 1.02 -6.33
N VAL A 193 -5.62 0.79 -5.72
CA VAL A 193 -4.81 -0.43 -5.94
C VAL A 193 -5.54 -1.66 -5.40
N GLY A 194 -6.20 -1.54 -4.24
CA GLY A 194 -7.04 -2.57 -3.64
C GLY A 194 -8.18 -2.99 -4.57
N HIS A 195 -8.89 -2.01 -5.17
CA HIS A 195 -9.94 -2.30 -6.15
C HIS A 195 -9.41 -3.06 -7.38
N LEU A 196 -8.26 -2.66 -7.93
CA LEU A 196 -7.62 -3.41 -9.02
C LEU A 196 -7.32 -4.85 -8.60
N TRP A 197 -6.74 -5.05 -7.41
CA TRP A 197 -6.38 -6.36 -6.90
C TRP A 197 -7.60 -7.24 -6.64
N GLU A 198 -8.67 -6.66 -6.09
CA GLU A 198 -9.94 -7.34 -5.89
C GLU A 198 -10.50 -7.85 -7.24
N HIS A 199 -10.51 -7.00 -8.26
CA HIS A 199 -10.95 -7.42 -9.58
C HIS A 199 -10.14 -8.60 -10.13
N VAL A 200 -8.81 -8.55 -10.04
CA VAL A 200 -7.91 -9.62 -10.49
C VAL A 200 -8.20 -10.93 -9.77
N LEU A 201 -8.25 -10.92 -8.44
CA LEU A 201 -8.52 -12.11 -7.63
C LEU A 201 -9.90 -12.73 -7.93
N SER A 202 -10.91 -11.90 -8.24
CA SER A 202 -12.25 -12.38 -8.59
C SER A 202 -12.36 -12.99 -10.00
N MET A 203 -11.43 -12.65 -10.89
CA MET A 203 -11.44 -13.05 -12.29
C MET A 203 -10.59 -14.30 -12.54
N ASP A 204 -9.49 -14.46 -11.81
CA ASP A 204 -8.55 -15.58 -11.99
C ASP A 204 -9.22 -16.97 -11.93
N PRO A 205 -10.05 -17.30 -10.91
CA PRO A 205 -10.74 -18.59 -10.88
C PRO A 205 -11.72 -18.81 -12.04
N LYS A 206 -12.25 -17.73 -12.64
CA LYS A 206 -13.19 -17.81 -13.77
C LYS A 206 -12.47 -18.05 -15.09
N LEU A 207 -11.23 -17.57 -15.21
CA LEU A 207 -10.38 -17.83 -16.37
C LEU A 207 -9.93 -19.28 -16.38
N GLY A 208 -9.56 -19.82 -15.21
CA GLY A 208 -9.21 -21.22 -15.02
C GLY A 208 -7.94 -21.67 -15.75
N TYR A 209 -7.52 -22.89 -15.44
CA TYR A 209 -6.29 -23.49 -15.95
C TYR A 209 -6.55 -24.94 -16.39
N THR A 210 -5.77 -25.46 -17.33
CA THR A 210 -5.80 -26.89 -17.70
C THR A 210 -5.26 -27.74 -16.56
N GLU A 211 -5.43 -29.07 -16.66
CA GLU A 211 -4.87 -30.01 -15.68
C GLU A 211 -3.34 -29.93 -15.58
N GLU A 212 -2.64 -29.51 -16.64
CA GLU A 212 -1.20 -29.27 -16.61
C GLU A 212 -0.81 -27.88 -16.08
N GLY A 213 -1.78 -27.06 -15.66
CA GLY A 213 -1.54 -25.72 -15.12
C GLY A 213 -1.38 -24.61 -16.16
N HIS A 214 -1.75 -24.86 -17.43
CA HIS A 214 -1.68 -23.85 -18.48
C HIS A 214 -2.94 -23.00 -18.57
N CYS A 215 -2.82 -21.76 -19.01
CA CYS A 215 -3.98 -20.96 -19.37
C CYS A 215 -4.79 -21.66 -20.48
N HIS A 216 -6.12 -21.59 -20.41
CA HIS A 216 -6.96 -22.12 -21.48
C HIS A 216 -6.72 -21.39 -22.82
N GLY A 217 -6.82 -22.14 -23.92
CA GLY A 217 -6.62 -21.64 -25.29
C GLY A 217 -5.45 -22.32 -25.99
N LYS A 218 -4.97 -21.71 -27.07
CA LYS A 218 -3.82 -22.19 -27.85
C LYS A 218 -2.78 -21.10 -27.96
N GLN A 219 -1.52 -21.50 -28.03
CA GLN A 219 -0.43 -20.58 -28.37
C GLN A 219 -0.60 -20.05 -29.80
N HIS A 220 -0.11 -18.84 -30.06
CA HIS A 220 -0.18 -18.25 -31.38
C HIS A 220 1.16 -18.43 -32.11
N PRO A 221 1.21 -19.15 -33.24
CA PRO A 221 2.48 -19.57 -33.85
C PRO A 221 3.30 -18.39 -34.39
N ASN A 222 2.64 -17.35 -34.89
CA ASN A 222 3.29 -16.18 -35.50
C ASN A 222 3.40 -14.98 -34.56
N LEU A 223 3.10 -15.16 -33.26
CA LEU A 223 3.16 -14.06 -32.31
C LEU A 223 4.63 -13.67 -32.08
N PRO A 224 5.04 -12.41 -32.32
CA PRO A 224 6.40 -11.96 -32.05
C PRO A 224 6.81 -12.22 -30.61
N GLY A 225 8.10 -12.47 -30.40
CA GLY A 225 8.66 -12.65 -29.06
C GLY A 225 8.78 -11.33 -28.28
N PRO A 226 9.02 -11.41 -26.97
CA PRO A 226 9.39 -10.27 -26.15
C PRO A 226 10.64 -9.58 -26.72
N GLN A 227 10.63 -8.25 -26.74
CA GLN A 227 11.79 -7.47 -27.17
C GLN A 227 12.74 -7.28 -25.99
N ARG A 228 13.90 -7.93 -26.02
CA ARG A 228 14.99 -7.72 -25.07
C ARG A 228 15.51 -6.27 -25.15
N LEU A 229 15.47 -5.54 -24.03
CA LEU A 229 16.00 -4.17 -23.93
C LEU A 229 17.51 -4.23 -23.66
N GLN A 230 18.33 -3.70 -24.56
CA GLN A 230 19.78 -3.73 -24.39
C GLN A 230 20.28 -2.33 -24.03
N TRP A 231 21.11 -2.25 -22.99
CA TRP A 231 21.60 -0.98 -22.46
C TRP A 231 23.06 -0.75 -22.85
N ASP A 232 23.48 0.51 -22.80
CA ASP A 232 24.87 0.94 -22.94
C ASP A 232 25.27 1.65 -21.64
N ILE A 233 25.70 0.88 -20.65
CA ILE A 233 25.95 1.36 -19.29
C ILE A 233 27.46 1.51 -19.09
N SER A 234 27.95 2.75 -19.24
CA SER A 234 29.35 3.12 -18.96
C SER A 234 29.78 2.75 -17.54
N ALA A 235 31.08 2.55 -17.31
CA ALA A 235 31.63 2.26 -15.97
C ALA A 235 31.24 3.32 -14.92
N GLU A 236 31.24 4.60 -15.28
CA GLU A 236 30.78 5.69 -14.41
C GLU A 236 29.32 5.48 -13.96
N CYS A 237 28.42 5.14 -14.89
CA CYS A 237 27.04 4.85 -14.54
C CYS A 237 26.91 3.60 -13.65
N GLN A 238 27.79 2.61 -13.79
CA GLN A 238 27.81 1.42 -12.93
C GLN A 238 28.16 1.79 -11.49
N GLU A 239 29.11 2.71 -11.28
CA GLU A 239 29.44 3.23 -9.94
C GLU A 239 28.24 3.94 -9.29
N VAL A 240 27.51 4.73 -10.07
CA VAL A 240 26.27 5.39 -9.59
C VAL A 240 25.20 4.35 -9.21
N ILE A 241 25.02 3.31 -10.02
CA ILE A 241 24.11 2.19 -9.73
C ILE A 241 24.47 1.51 -8.41
N GLU A 242 25.74 1.16 -8.20
CA GLU A 242 26.18 0.52 -6.94
C GLU A 242 26.01 1.46 -5.74
N SER A 243 26.30 2.76 -5.90
CA SER A 243 26.09 3.75 -4.84
C SER A 243 24.61 3.84 -4.44
N SER A 244 23.70 3.94 -5.41
CA SER A 244 22.25 3.92 -5.15
C SER A 244 21.81 2.62 -4.49
N LEU A 245 22.36 1.47 -4.90
CA LEU A 245 22.06 0.18 -4.31
C LEU A 245 22.51 0.08 -2.85
N THR A 246 23.69 0.62 -2.51
CA THR A 246 24.16 0.69 -1.11
C THR A 246 23.20 1.47 -0.23
N VAL A 247 22.74 2.64 -0.70
CA VAL A 247 21.75 3.46 0.02
C VAL A 247 20.43 2.72 0.17
N ALA A 248 19.90 2.17 -0.92
CA ALA A 248 18.63 1.46 -0.93
C ALA A 248 18.63 0.24 -0.01
N ARG A 249 19.73 -0.54 0.00
CA ARG A 249 19.90 -1.66 0.93
C ARG A 249 19.94 -1.22 2.38
N ALA A 250 20.70 -0.17 2.70
CA ALA A 250 20.73 0.34 4.07
C ALA A 250 19.33 0.78 4.55
N LEU A 251 18.53 1.39 3.68
CA LEU A 251 17.14 1.74 3.99
C LEU A 251 16.26 0.50 4.18
N ALA A 252 16.35 -0.47 3.27
CA ALA A 252 15.56 -1.70 3.33
C ALA A 252 15.90 -2.57 4.55
N ASP A 253 17.18 -2.71 4.86
CA ASP A 253 17.69 -3.48 5.99
C ASP A 253 17.30 -2.85 7.34
N ASP A 254 17.06 -1.53 7.36
CA ASP A 254 16.59 -0.81 8.56
C ASP A 254 15.07 -0.92 8.78
N VAL A 255 14.28 -1.39 7.81
CA VAL A 255 12.84 -1.55 7.98
C VAL A 255 12.52 -2.84 8.75
N ASP A 256 11.84 -2.68 9.88
CA ASP A 256 11.19 -3.77 10.59
C ASP A 256 9.73 -3.92 10.13
N CYS A 257 9.24 -5.15 10.03
CA CYS A 257 7.87 -5.45 9.59
C CYS A 257 7.31 -6.61 10.39
N HIS A 258 6.07 -6.46 10.84
CA HIS A 258 5.32 -7.52 11.49
C HIS A 258 3.87 -7.58 10.98
N ILE A 259 3.49 -8.73 10.43
CA ILE A 259 2.14 -8.98 9.92
C ILE A 259 1.34 -9.83 10.90
N ILE A 260 0.13 -9.38 11.24
CA ILE A 260 -0.75 -10.05 12.18
C ILE A 260 -2.07 -10.38 11.52
N PRO A 261 -2.32 -11.68 11.23
CA PRO A 261 -3.66 -12.20 11.05
C PRO A 261 -4.35 -12.32 12.41
N PHE A 262 -5.17 -11.32 12.74
CA PHE A 262 -5.99 -11.32 13.96
C PHE A 262 -7.32 -12.02 13.68
N ASN A 263 -7.46 -13.23 14.22
CA ASN A 263 -8.58 -14.13 13.95
C ASN A 263 -9.35 -14.52 15.23
N GLU A 264 -9.04 -13.88 16.35
CA GLU A 264 -9.72 -14.04 17.63
C GLU A 264 -11.16 -13.48 17.56
N PHE A 265 -11.35 -12.40 16.79
CA PHE A 265 -12.64 -11.86 16.37
C PHE A 265 -12.47 -10.87 15.20
N GLY A 266 -13.59 -10.44 14.59
CA GLY A 266 -13.57 -9.41 13.55
C GLY A 266 -14.73 -8.43 13.66
N LYS A 267 -15.07 -7.77 12.54
CA LYS A 267 -16.14 -6.76 12.50
C LYS A 267 -17.50 -7.28 12.96
N GLY A 268 -17.77 -8.58 12.83
CA GLY A 268 -19.03 -9.18 13.26
C GLY A 268 -19.28 -8.97 14.75
N LEU A 269 -18.30 -9.32 15.59
CA LEU A 269 -18.39 -9.11 17.04
C LEU A 269 -18.28 -7.64 17.43
N ILE A 270 -17.44 -6.85 16.76
CA ILE A 270 -17.33 -5.41 17.04
C ILE A 270 -18.68 -4.69 16.80
N LYS A 271 -19.44 -5.09 15.77
CA LYS A 271 -20.78 -4.54 15.53
C LYS A 271 -21.77 -4.86 16.64
N ASN A 272 -21.65 -6.00 17.32
CA ASN A 272 -22.47 -6.34 18.48
C ASN A 272 -22.21 -5.43 19.68
N CYS A 273 -21.02 -4.81 19.75
CA CYS A 273 -20.67 -3.76 20.69
C CYS A 273 -21.30 -2.39 20.34
N ARG A 274 -22.07 -2.29 19.25
CA ARG A 274 -22.64 -1.04 18.69
C ARG A 274 -21.58 0.05 18.46
N THR A 275 -20.38 -0.38 18.06
CA THR A 275 -19.22 0.49 17.80
C THR A 275 -18.77 0.30 16.35
N SER A 276 -18.31 1.37 15.69
CA SER A 276 -17.71 1.25 14.34
C SER A 276 -16.46 0.37 14.43
N PRO A 277 -16.29 -0.65 13.57
CA PRO A 277 -15.06 -1.45 13.51
C PRO A 277 -13.80 -0.60 13.37
N ASP A 278 -13.86 0.45 12.57
CA ASP A 278 -12.75 1.36 12.33
C ASP A 278 -12.37 2.16 13.60
N ALA A 279 -13.36 2.81 14.23
CA ALA A 279 -13.16 3.52 15.49
C ALA A 279 -12.64 2.60 16.61
N PHE A 280 -13.14 1.35 16.67
CA PHE A 280 -12.68 0.36 17.63
C PHE A 280 -11.19 0.04 17.44
N ILE A 281 -10.76 -0.19 16.20
CA ILE A 281 -9.36 -0.46 15.87
C ILE A 281 -8.50 0.76 16.19
N GLN A 282 -8.90 1.96 15.75
CA GLN A 282 -8.15 3.20 16.00
C GLN A 282 -7.95 3.47 17.49
N ILE A 283 -8.97 3.24 18.33
CA ILE A 283 -8.84 3.36 19.79
C ILE A 283 -7.94 2.26 20.37
N ALA A 284 -8.02 1.03 19.86
CA ALA A 284 -7.12 -0.05 20.25
C ALA A 284 -5.65 0.30 19.93
N LEU A 285 -5.39 0.92 18.77
CA LEU A 285 -4.05 1.40 18.40
C LEU A 285 -3.54 2.49 19.37
N GLN A 286 -4.41 3.41 19.82
CA GLN A 286 -4.04 4.40 20.84
C GLN A 286 -3.69 3.76 22.18
N LEU A 287 -4.48 2.78 22.63
CA LEU A 287 -4.19 2.04 23.87
C LEU A 287 -2.89 1.24 23.75
N ALA A 288 -2.68 0.56 22.63
CA ALA A 288 -1.46 -0.19 22.36
C ALA A 288 -0.23 0.73 22.35
N HIS A 289 -0.33 1.90 21.71
CA HIS A 289 0.79 2.84 21.62
C HIS A 289 1.15 3.40 22.99
N TYR A 290 0.14 3.76 23.79
CA TYR A 290 0.38 4.26 25.15
C TYR A 290 1.02 3.19 26.05
N ARG A 291 0.63 1.92 25.90
CA ARG A 291 1.28 0.80 26.62
C ARG A 291 2.73 0.59 26.19
N ASP A 292 3.00 0.75 24.90
CA ASP A 292 4.33 0.58 24.31
C ASP A 292 5.30 1.71 24.70
N LYS A 293 4.83 2.96 24.67
CA LYS A 293 5.67 4.16 24.79
C LYS A 293 5.48 4.96 26.08
N GLY A 294 4.42 4.71 26.84
CA GLY A 294 4.06 5.48 28.04
C GLY A 294 3.61 6.92 27.78
N LYS A 295 3.47 7.33 26.50
CA LYS A 295 3.10 8.69 26.08
C LYS A 295 2.15 8.66 24.88
N PHE A 296 1.34 9.71 24.76
CA PHE A 296 0.53 9.96 23.57
C PHE A 296 1.39 10.59 22.45
N CYS A 297 0.96 10.43 21.21
CA CYS A 297 1.62 11.04 20.06
C CYS A 297 0.60 11.51 19.01
N LEU A 298 1.03 12.38 18.10
CA LEU A 298 0.23 12.68 16.93
C LEU A 298 0.00 11.41 16.11
N THR A 299 -1.26 11.12 15.87
CA THR A 299 -1.69 9.96 15.09
C THR A 299 -2.39 10.42 13.83
N TYR A 300 -1.87 9.98 12.69
CA TYR A 300 -2.45 10.18 11.38
C TYR A 300 -3.34 8.98 11.03
N GLU A 301 -4.54 9.24 10.55
CA GLU A 301 -5.37 8.27 9.85
C GLU A 301 -5.82 8.87 8.51
N ALA A 302 -5.63 8.12 7.43
CA ALA A 302 -6.10 8.51 6.10
C ALA A 302 -7.63 8.42 6.01
N SER A 303 -8.29 9.53 5.67
CA SER A 303 -9.71 9.56 5.29
C SER A 303 -9.86 10.01 3.84
N MET A 304 -10.64 9.30 3.05
CA MET A 304 -10.84 9.61 1.63
C MET A 304 -11.80 10.79 1.45
N THR A 305 -11.41 11.74 0.60
CA THR A 305 -12.26 12.89 0.22
C THR A 305 -12.86 12.72 -1.18
N ARG A 306 -13.05 11.48 -1.65
CA ARG A 306 -13.53 11.13 -3.00
C ARG A 306 -14.96 11.57 -3.31
N LEU A 307 -15.67 12.20 -2.36
CA LEU A 307 -16.92 12.92 -2.61
C LEU A 307 -16.70 14.21 -3.42
N PHE A 308 -15.47 14.73 -3.43
CA PHE A 308 -15.08 15.92 -4.16
C PHE A 308 -14.32 15.54 -5.44
N ARG A 309 -14.42 16.40 -6.45
CA ARG A 309 -13.62 16.27 -7.68
C ARG A 309 -12.13 16.27 -7.31
N GLU A 310 -11.39 15.30 -7.85
CA GLU A 310 -9.95 15.12 -7.59
C GLU A 310 -9.61 14.91 -6.09
N GLY A 311 -10.60 14.57 -5.27
CA GLY A 311 -10.42 14.27 -3.85
C GLY A 311 -9.50 13.07 -3.64
N ARG A 312 -8.43 13.30 -2.89
CA ARG A 312 -7.48 12.29 -2.40
C ARG A 312 -7.80 11.97 -0.94
N THR A 313 -7.07 12.58 -0.02
CA THR A 313 -7.16 12.30 1.41
C THR A 313 -7.23 13.56 2.25
N GLU A 314 -7.89 13.44 3.40
CA GLU A 314 -7.78 14.31 4.57
C GLU A 314 -7.28 13.47 5.76
N THR A 315 -6.84 14.12 6.83
CA THR A 315 -6.36 13.48 8.05
C THR A 315 -7.44 13.41 9.12
N VAL A 316 -7.63 12.22 9.69
CA VAL A 316 -8.30 12.05 10.97
C VAL A 316 -7.23 11.97 12.06
N ARG A 317 -7.30 12.87 13.04
CA ARG A 317 -6.37 12.88 14.19
C ARG A 317 -6.89 11.98 15.30
N SER A 318 -6.57 10.69 15.26
CA SER A 318 -7.14 9.67 16.16
C SER A 318 -6.78 9.86 17.65
N CYS A 319 -5.70 10.59 17.95
CA CYS A 319 -5.30 10.92 19.31
C CYS A 319 -6.08 12.15 19.82
N THR A 320 -7.32 11.92 20.26
CA THR A 320 -8.20 12.97 20.83
C THR A 320 -8.13 12.98 22.35
N VAL A 321 -8.66 14.04 22.98
CA VAL A 321 -8.80 14.11 24.44
C VAL A 321 -9.65 12.95 24.95
N GLU A 322 -10.76 12.65 24.27
CA GLU A 322 -11.68 11.57 24.61
C GLU A 322 -10.99 10.19 24.56
N THR A 323 -10.18 9.94 23.53
CA THR A 323 -9.40 8.72 23.45
C THR A 323 -8.31 8.67 24.52
N CYS A 324 -7.65 9.79 24.82
CA CYS A 324 -6.65 9.87 25.89
C CYS A 324 -7.26 9.55 27.26
N ASP A 325 -8.46 10.04 27.54
CA ASP A 325 -9.16 9.78 28.80
C ASP A 325 -9.56 8.32 28.94
N PHE A 326 -10.07 7.70 27.87
CA PHE A 326 -10.30 6.26 27.82
C PHE A 326 -9.01 5.46 28.09
N VAL A 327 -7.92 5.79 27.40
CA VAL A 327 -6.64 5.09 27.55
C VAL A 327 -6.11 5.22 28.98
N ARG A 328 -6.19 6.41 29.58
CA ARG A 328 -5.80 6.61 30.99
C ARG A 328 -6.67 5.77 31.94
N ALA A 329 -7.98 5.68 31.70
CA ALA A 329 -8.87 4.86 32.52
C ALA A 329 -8.54 3.36 32.43
N MET A 330 -8.12 2.88 31.26
CA MET A 330 -7.62 1.51 31.07
C MET A 330 -6.33 1.23 31.85
N VAL A 331 -5.47 2.23 32.06
CA VAL A 331 -4.17 2.09 32.75
C VAL A 331 -4.30 2.30 34.27
N ARG A 332 -5.20 3.18 34.73
CA ARG A 332 -5.39 3.54 36.15
C ARG A 332 -6.28 2.58 36.95
N ASP A 333 -6.63 1.46 36.36
CA ASP A 333 -7.52 0.44 36.93
C ASP A 333 -8.92 0.97 37.34
N GLU A 334 -9.51 1.88 36.56
CA GLU A 334 -10.87 2.42 36.81
C GLU A 334 -11.97 1.35 36.74
N THR A 335 -13.19 1.64 37.20
CA THR A 335 -14.30 0.68 37.06
C THR A 335 -14.57 0.31 35.59
N ARG A 336 -15.04 -0.91 35.35
CA ARG A 336 -15.40 -1.38 34.00
C ARG A 336 -16.45 -0.47 33.35
N GLU A 337 -17.45 -0.06 34.12
CA GLU A 337 -18.54 0.82 33.69
C GLU A 337 -17.98 2.14 33.16
N GLU A 338 -17.01 2.73 33.88
CA GLU A 338 -16.38 3.98 33.47
C GLU A 338 -15.50 3.81 32.23
N ARG A 339 -14.68 2.75 32.17
CA ARG A 339 -13.90 2.41 30.97
C ARG A 339 -14.80 2.23 29.74
N LEU A 340 -15.92 1.53 29.89
CA LEU A 340 -16.88 1.31 28.81
C LEU A 340 -17.60 2.61 28.40
N ARG A 341 -17.94 3.48 29.35
CA ARG A 341 -18.51 4.80 29.08
C ARG A 341 -17.54 5.64 28.26
N LEU A 342 -16.29 5.74 28.69
CA LEU A 342 -15.24 6.50 28.00
C LEU A 342 -14.91 5.93 26.63
N LEU A 343 -14.91 4.60 26.47
CA LEU A 343 -14.73 3.95 25.17
C LEU A 343 -15.80 4.40 24.17
N LYS A 344 -17.07 4.45 24.59
CA LYS A 344 -18.17 4.89 23.71
C LYS A 344 -18.02 6.36 23.31
N VAL A 345 -17.66 7.22 24.25
CA VAL A 345 -17.41 8.65 23.99
C VAL A 345 -16.27 8.82 22.99
N ALA A 346 -15.15 8.11 23.18
CA ALA A 346 -14.02 8.13 22.26
C ALA A 346 -14.43 7.62 20.86
N ALA A 347 -15.22 6.55 20.78
CA ALA A 347 -15.67 5.98 19.51
C ALA A 347 -16.63 6.91 18.76
N GLU A 348 -17.56 7.56 19.46
CA GLU A 348 -18.47 8.56 18.88
C GLU A 348 -17.70 9.77 18.36
N LYS A 349 -16.71 10.26 19.13
CA LYS A 349 -15.82 11.34 18.72
C LYS A 349 -15.06 10.99 17.45
N HIS A 350 -14.41 9.83 17.43
CA HIS A 350 -13.64 9.36 16.27
C HIS A 350 -14.52 9.27 15.02
N GLN A 351 -15.69 8.63 15.11
CA GLN A 351 -16.63 8.57 14.00
C GLN A 351 -17.06 9.94 13.49
N ASN A 352 -17.31 10.90 14.41
CA ASN A 352 -17.66 12.25 14.02
C ASN A 352 -16.51 12.92 13.26
N MET A 353 -15.28 12.80 13.75
CA MET A 353 -14.10 13.35 13.06
C MET A 353 -13.88 12.70 11.70
N TYR A 354 -14.10 11.39 11.56
CA TYR A 354 -14.02 10.72 10.28
C TYR A 354 -15.04 11.27 9.28
N ARG A 355 -16.29 11.51 9.71
CA ARG A 355 -17.33 12.14 8.89
C ARG A 355 -16.93 13.55 8.45
N LEU A 356 -16.42 14.37 9.38
CA LEU A 356 -15.95 15.71 9.07
C LEU A 356 -14.81 15.68 8.04
N ALA A 357 -13.82 14.81 8.23
CA ALA A 357 -12.69 14.67 7.31
C ALA A 357 -13.16 14.26 5.90
N MET A 358 -14.02 13.24 5.77
CA MET A 358 -14.49 12.77 4.46
C MET A 358 -15.37 13.80 3.73
N THR A 359 -16.02 14.71 4.46
CA THR A 359 -16.80 15.82 3.91
C THR A 359 -16.00 17.12 3.79
N GLY A 360 -14.68 17.08 3.90
CA GLY A 360 -13.81 18.24 3.68
C GLY A 360 -13.79 19.27 4.82
N GLU A 361 -14.30 18.88 6.00
CA GLU A 361 -14.28 19.68 7.23
C GLU A 361 -13.12 19.28 8.17
N GLY A 362 -12.14 18.54 7.66
CA GLY A 362 -10.86 18.36 8.32
C GLY A 362 -9.99 19.63 8.28
N ILE A 363 -8.92 19.63 9.06
CA ILE A 363 -8.07 20.84 9.23
C ILE A 363 -6.69 20.71 8.60
N ASP A 364 -6.17 19.49 8.41
CA ASP A 364 -4.78 19.28 8.05
C ASP A 364 -4.47 19.75 6.63
N ARG A 365 -5.31 19.43 5.63
CA ARG A 365 -5.12 19.96 4.27
C ARG A 365 -5.33 21.47 4.20
N HIS A 366 -6.21 22.02 5.02
CA HIS A 366 -6.41 23.47 5.11
C HIS A 366 -5.17 24.17 5.69
N LEU A 367 -4.61 23.67 6.81
CA LEU A 367 -3.38 24.20 7.40
C LEU A 367 -2.19 24.10 6.43
N PHE A 368 -2.08 22.99 5.70
CA PHE A 368 -1.07 22.84 4.65
C PHE A 368 -1.25 23.86 3.52
N CYS A 369 -2.48 24.11 3.07
CA CYS A 369 -2.78 25.15 2.09
C CYS A 369 -2.32 26.54 2.57
N LEU A 370 -2.63 26.90 3.82
CA LEU A 370 -2.19 28.17 4.42
C LEU A 370 -0.65 28.27 4.45
N TYR A 371 0.04 27.18 4.74
CA TYR A 371 1.51 27.13 4.70
C TYR A 371 2.07 27.32 3.28
N VAL A 372 1.49 26.66 2.27
CA VAL A 372 1.92 26.85 0.88
C VAL A 372 1.71 28.31 0.43
N VAL A 373 0.56 28.90 0.79
CA VAL A 373 0.26 30.31 0.49
C VAL A 373 1.22 31.25 1.23
N SER A 374 1.54 31.00 2.51
CA SER A 374 2.47 31.85 3.25
C SER A 374 3.88 31.80 2.64
N LYS A 375 4.34 30.62 2.20
CA LYS A 375 5.62 30.49 1.47
C LYS A 375 5.62 31.22 0.14
N TYR A 376 4.51 31.18 -0.60
CA TYR A 376 4.36 31.93 -1.85
C TYR A 376 4.40 33.45 -1.63
N LEU A 377 3.77 33.94 -0.55
CA LEU A 377 3.74 35.35 -0.20
C LEU A 377 5.02 35.84 0.52
N GLY A 378 5.92 34.93 0.91
CA GLY A 378 7.09 35.27 1.71
C GLY A 378 6.77 35.63 3.17
N GLU A 379 5.63 35.18 3.67
CA GLU A 379 5.19 35.41 5.06
C GLU A 379 5.66 34.28 5.98
N ASP A 380 6.26 34.65 7.11
CA ASP A 380 6.59 33.70 8.17
C ASP A 380 5.46 33.64 9.21
N SER A 381 5.07 32.42 9.57
CA SER A 381 4.02 32.17 10.55
C SER A 381 4.55 31.19 11.58
N ALA A 382 4.80 31.70 12.80
CA ALA A 382 5.27 30.89 13.91
C ALA A 382 4.30 29.73 14.21
N PHE A 383 2.98 29.99 14.11
CA PHE A 383 1.95 28.97 14.31
C PHE A 383 2.05 27.84 13.27
N LEU A 384 2.12 28.17 11.97
CA LEU A 384 2.21 27.13 10.93
C LEU A 384 3.51 26.35 11.03
N LYS A 385 4.61 27.02 11.38
CA LYS A 385 5.90 26.37 11.62
C LYS A 385 5.84 25.38 12.78
N GLU A 386 5.20 25.75 13.88
CA GLU A 386 5.02 24.87 15.04
C GLU A 386 4.13 23.66 14.69
N VAL A 387 2.91 23.90 14.20
CA VAL A 387 1.92 22.85 13.97
C VAL A 387 2.36 21.84 12.90
N LEU A 388 3.12 22.26 11.90
CA LEU A 388 3.62 21.38 10.84
C LEU A 388 4.97 20.72 11.16
N SER A 389 5.63 21.12 12.26
CA SER A 389 6.91 20.51 12.68
C SER A 389 6.76 19.23 13.48
N GLU A 390 5.58 19.02 14.08
CA GLU A 390 5.33 17.85 14.93
C GLU A 390 5.18 16.57 14.10
N PRO A 391 5.97 15.52 14.36
CA PRO A 391 5.97 14.32 13.54
C PRO A 391 4.79 13.39 13.88
N TRP A 392 4.26 12.74 12.83
CA TRP A 392 3.26 11.68 12.94
C TRP A 392 3.91 10.36 13.36
N ARG A 393 4.11 10.18 14.67
CA ARG A 393 4.76 8.97 15.22
C ARG A 393 3.89 7.71 15.14
N LEU A 394 2.60 7.85 14.90
CA LEU A 394 1.74 6.74 14.53
C LEU A 394 0.99 7.12 13.26
N SER A 395 1.33 6.49 12.14
CA SER A 395 0.65 6.69 10.87
C SER A 395 -0.17 5.46 10.53
N THR A 396 -1.47 5.65 10.27
CA THR A 396 -2.42 4.56 10.10
C THR A 396 -3.21 4.71 8.81
N SER A 397 -3.58 3.58 8.21
CA SER A 397 -4.48 3.55 7.07
C SER A 397 -5.32 2.30 7.05
N GLN A 398 -6.62 2.45 6.80
CA GLN A 398 -7.47 1.34 6.42
C GLN A 398 -7.39 1.12 4.92
N THR A 399 -7.26 -0.13 4.47
CA THR A 399 -7.52 -0.51 3.08
C THR A 399 -8.89 -1.16 3.00
N PRO A 400 -9.96 -0.42 2.67
CA PRO A 400 -11.31 -0.98 2.63
C PRO A 400 -11.49 -1.86 1.39
N LEU A 401 -12.13 -3.01 1.58
CA LEU A 401 -12.64 -3.80 0.45
C LEU A 401 -13.85 -3.12 -0.17
N GLN A 402 -13.86 -2.97 -1.49
CA GLN A 402 -14.91 -2.25 -2.22
C GLN A 402 -15.81 -3.16 -3.05
N GLN A 403 -15.35 -4.38 -3.38
CA GLN A 403 -16.02 -5.32 -4.27
C GLN A 403 -16.29 -6.66 -3.57
N VAL A 404 -16.65 -6.59 -2.28
CA VAL A 404 -16.86 -7.78 -1.44
C VAL A 404 -17.89 -8.73 -2.05
N GLU A 405 -18.90 -8.23 -2.77
CA GLU A 405 -19.88 -9.07 -3.47
C GLU A 405 -19.30 -9.98 -4.55
N LEU A 406 -18.08 -9.73 -5.04
CA LEU A 406 -17.41 -10.59 -6.01
C LEU A 406 -16.77 -11.83 -5.37
N PHE A 407 -16.72 -11.88 -4.02
CA PHE A 407 -16.04 -12.92 -3.27
C PHE A 407 -16.98 -13.67 -2.34
N ASP A 408 -16.83 -14.98 -2.29
CA ASP A 408 -17.26 -15.79 -1.16
C ASP A 408 -16.02 -16.27 -0.40
N LEU A 409 -15.49 -15.43 0.49
CA LEU A 409 -14.29 -15.73 1.28
C LEU A 409 -14.50 -16.89 2.27
N VAL A 410 -15.75 -17.32 2.51
CA VAL A 410 -16.05 -18.48 3.35
C VAL A 410 -15.84 -19.77 2.56
N ARG A 411 -16.31 -19.81 1.30
CA ARG A 411 -16.11 -20.96 0.41
C ARG A 411 -14.73 -20.98 -0.24
N HIS A 412 -14.13 -19.81 -0.42
CA HIS A 412 -12.84 -19.60 -1.08
C HIS A 412 -11.86 -18.87 -0.17
N PRO A 413 -11.46 -19.47 0.97
CA PRO A 413 -10.51 -18.87 1.92
C PRO A 413 -9.12 -18.63 1.29
N GLU A 414 -8.78 -19.31 0.19
CA GLU A 414 -7.56 -19.09 -0.59
C GLU A 414 -7.49 -17.71 -1.26
N LEU A 415 -8.63 -17.03 -1.45
CA LEU A 415 -8.71 -15.70 -2.04
C LEU A 415 -8.50 -14.56 -1.02
N VAL A 416 -8.24 -14.92 0.25
CA VAL A 416 -8.02 -13.96 1.33
C VAL A 416 -6.66 -13.27 1.14
N SER A 417 -6.70 -11.96 0.85
CA SER A 417 -5.50 -11.13 0.82
C SER A 417 -5.06 -10.73 2.23
N SER A 418 -3.75 -10.68 2.49
CA SER A 418 -3.24 -10.10 3.73
C SER A 418 -3.37 -8.57 3.79
N GLY A 419 -3.74 -7.91 2.70
CA GLY A 419 -3.70 -6.45 2.57
C GLY A 419 -2.31 -5.94 2.20
N GLY A 420 -2.12 -4.62 2.25
CA GLY A 420 -0.83 -3.97 2.00
C GLY A 420 -0.40 -3.09 3.18
N GLY A 421 0.89 -2.80 3.25
CA GLY A 421 1.51 -1.97 4.29
C GLY A 421 2.45 -0.91 3.70
N PHE A 422 2.95 -0.04 4.57
CA PHE A 422 3.89 1.03 4.26
C PHE A 422 4.89 1.18 5.41
N GLY A 423 6.06 1.77 5.17
CA GLY A 423 7.06 2.08 6.21
C GLY A 423 6.63 3.22 7.13
N PRO A 424 7.27 3.42 8.31
CA PRO A 424 6.94 4.52 9.20
C PRO A 424 7.30 5.88 8.58
N VAL A 425 6.54 6.93 8.90
CA VAL A 425 6.76 8.31 8.41
C VAL A 425 7.66 9.15 9.34
N ALA A 426 8.02 8.60 10.49
CA ALA A 426 8.95 9.17 11.45
C ALA A 426 9.93 8.07 11.88
N ASP A 427 11.20 8.43 12.10
CA ASP A 427 12.24 7.45 12.44
C ASP A 427 11.97 6.72 13.77
N ASP A 428 11.33 7.42 14.72
CA ASP A 428 10.94 6.92 16.04
C ASP A 428 9.47 6.47 16.14
N GLY A 429 8.81 6.29 14.99
CA GLY A 429 7.38 6.01 14.87
C GLY A 429 7.03 4.65 14.25
N TYR A 430 5.73 4.40 14.13
CA TYR A 430 5.14 3.20 13.53
C TYR A 430 4.28 3.54 12.30
N GLY A 431 4.35 2.70 11.28
CA GLY A 431 3.34 2.60 10.23
C GLY A 431 2.40 1.43 10.51
N VAL A 432 1.09 1.63 10.46
CA VAL A 432 0.09 0.57 10.66
C VAL A 432 -0.99 0.62 9.59
N SER A 433 -0.99 -0.37 8.69
CA SER A 433 -2.12 -0.58 7.79
C SER A 433 -2.99 -1.73 8.29
N TYR A 434 -4.30 -1.64 8.07
CA TYR A 434 -5.20 -2.75 8.36
C TYR A 434 -6.28 -2.94 7.32
N ILE A 435 -6.70 -4.19 7.17
CA ILE A 435 -7.81 -4.61 6.32
C ILE A 435 -8.75 -5.52 7.11
N ILE A 436 -10.06 -5.30 6.93
CA ILE A 436 -11.11 -6.06 7.60
C ILE A 436 -11.73 -7.03 6.58
N LEU A 437 -11.56 -8.33 6.81
CA LEU A 437 -11.89 -9.39 5.86
C LEU A 437 -12.99 -10.28 6.43
N GLY A 438 -14.14 -10.33 5.76
CA GLY A 438 -15.31 -11.02 6.29
C GLY A 438 -15.73 -10.48 7.65
N ASP A 439 -16.27 -11.33 8.52
CA ASP A 439 -16.76 -10.96 9.86
C ASP A 439 -15.79 -11.31 11.01
N SER A 440 -14.76 -12.11 10.74
CA SER A 440 -13.91 -12.74 11.77
C SER A 440 -12.41 -12.48 11.63
N LEU A 441 -11.95 -11.84 10.55
CA LEU A 441 -10.52 -11.64 10.29
C LEU A 441 -10.19 -10.16 10.10
N ILE A 442 -9.14 -9.72 10.78
CA ILE A 442 -8.52 -8.40 10.59
C ILE A 442 -7.03 -8.66 10.38
N ASN A 443 -6.46 -8.20 9.26
CA ASN A 443 -5.01 -8.27 9.05
C ASN A 443 -4.40 -6.91 9.36
N PHE A 444 -3.32 -6.89 10.14
CA PHE A 444 -2.50 -5.72 10.42
C PHE A 444 -1.13 -5.86 9.76
N HIS A 445 -0.65 -4.79 9.14
CA HIS A 445 0.72 -4.62 8.67
C HIS A 445 1.36 -3.54 9.52
N ILE A 446 2.35 -3.91 10.32
CA ILE A 446 3.03 -3.01 11.24
C ILE A 446 4.46 -2.85 10.76
N SER A 447 4.95 -1.61 10.70
CA SER A 447 6.34 -1.33 10.36
C SER A 447 6.95 -0.32 11.33
N SER A 448 8.26 -0.43 11.51
CA SER A 448 9.09 0.53 12.23
C SER A 448 10.53 0.48 11.69
N LYS A 449 11.47 1.17 12.35
CA LYS A 449 12.89 1.10 12.02
C LYS A 449 13.68 0.38 13.10
N PHE A 450 14.58 -0.51 12.71
CA PHE A 450 15.51 -1.18 13.62
C PHE A 450 16.47 -0.20 14.29
N SER A 451 16.83 0.89 13.61
CA SER A 451 17.70 1.95 14.10
C SER A 451 17.09 2.74 15.27
N SER A 452 15.77 2.71 15.45
CA SER A 452 15.09 3.38 16.56
C SER A 452 15.01 2.46 17.79
N PRO A 453 15.66 2.82 18.91
CA PRO A 453 15.60 2.01 20.13
C PRO A 453 14.24 2.07 20.83
N GLU A 454 13.38 3.02 20.43
CA GLU A 454 12.06 3.16 21.02
C GLU A 454 11.01 2.26 20.34
N THR A 455 11.27 1.71 19.15
CA THR A 455 10.28 1.00 18.32
C THR A 455 10.60 -0.46 18.14
N ASP A 456 9.57 -1.32 18.13
CA ASP A 456 9.67 -2.75 17.82
C ASP A 456 8.31 -3.22 17.27
N SER A 457 8.26 -3.67 16.01
CA SER A 457 6.98 -3.99 15.33
C SER A 457 6.30 -5.21 15.95
N HIS A 458 7.07 -6.17 16.47
CA HIS A 458 6.55 -7.38 17.12
C HIS A 458 5.98 -7.09 18.51
N ARG A 459 6.71 -6.29 19.31
CA ARG A 459 6.27 -5.82 20.63
C ARG A 459 5.01 -4.98 20.48
N PHE A 460 5.00 -4.02 19.57
CA PHE A 460 3.83 -3.19 19.32
C PHE A 460 2.65 -4.02 18.81
N GLY A 461 2.90 -4.97 17.91
CA GLY A 461 1.90 -5.94 17.48
C GLY A 461 1.26 -6.77 18.60
N SER A 462 2.07 -7.20 19.57
CA SER A 462 1.58 -7.87 20.77
C SER A 462 0.67 -6.95 21.59
N HIS A 463 1.03 -5.67 21.73
CA HIS A 463 0.19 -4.67 22.38
C HIS A 463 -1.11 -4.41 21.63
N ILE A 464 -1.11 -4.40 20.30
CA ILE A 464 -2.32 -4.26 19.47
C ILE A 464 -3.26 -5.44 19.71
N ARG A 465 -2.76 -6.68 19.63
CA ARG A 465 -3.56 -7.89 19.90
C ARG A 465 -4.20 -7.82 21.30
N GLN A 466 -3.42 -7.47 22.32
CA GLN A 466 -3.93 -7.35 23.69
C GLN A 466 -4.97 -6.23 23.82
N ALA A 467 -4.72 -5.06 23.24
CA ALA A 467 -5.66 -3.94 23.27
C ALA A 467 -7.00 -4.30 22.62
N MET A 468 -6.98 -4.96 21.46
CA MET A 468 -8.19 -5.45 20.77
C MET A 468 -9.03 -6.34 21.70
N VAL A 469 -8.41 -7.34 22.34
CA VAL A 469 -9.08 -8.26 23.27
C VAL A 469 -9.61 -7.53 24.51
N ASP A 470 -8.82 -6.63 25.09
CA ASP A 470 -9.21 -5.87 26.28
C ASP A 470 -10.43 -4.98 26.02
N LEU A 471 -10.47 -4.29 24.87
CA LEU A 471 -11.62 -3.49 24.46
C LEU A 471 -12.88 -4.35 24.32
N LEU A 472 -12.77 -5.54 23.72
CA LEU A 472 -13.91 -6.44 23.56
C LEU A 472 -14.44 -6.93 24.92
N ASN A 473 -13.54 -7.26 25.85
CA ASN A 473 -13.88 -7.76 27.18
C ASN A 473 -14.71 -6.76 28.01
N LEU A 474 -14.58 -5.44 27.76
CA LEU A 474 -15.40 -4.42 28.42
C LEU A 474 -16.91 -4.59 28.15
N PHE A 475 -17.29 -5.21 27.03
CA PHE A 475 -18.69 -5.38 26.63
C PHE A 475 -19.37 -6.63 27.19
N GLN A 476 -18.59 -7.59 27.72
CA GLN A 476 -19.08 -8.85 28.29
C GLN A 476 -20.15 -9.56 27.44
N LEU A 477 -19.87 -9.74 26.15
CA LEU A 477 -20.85 -10.32 25.22
C LEU A 477 -21.26 -11.75 25.61
N ASN A 478 -20.34 -12.53 26.20
CA ASN A 478 -20.59 -13.92 26.61
C ASN A 478 -21.51 -14.05 27.86
N ASP A 479 -21.70 -12.98 28.63
CA ASP A 479 -22.58 -13.00 29.81
C ASP A 479 -24.06 -12.72 29.45
N LYS A 480 -24.33 -12.32 28.19
CA LYS A 480 -25.69 -12.05 27.70
C LYS A 480 -26.41 -13.30 27.17
N GLU A 481 -25.71 -14.37 26.84
CA GLU A 481 -26.33 -15.66 26.45
C GLU A 481 -26.72 -16.52 27.67
N LYS A 482 -26.32 -16.13 28.88
CA LYS A 482 -26.62 -16.83 30.15
C LYS A 482 -27.73 -16.15 30.99
N LYS A 483 -28.38 -15.13 30.45
CA LYS A 483 -29.57 -14.48 31.01
C LYS A 483 -30.70 -14.56 30.01
#